data_AF-A0A0A9XDV9-F1
#
_entry.id   AF-A0A0A9XDV9-F1
#
_cell.length_a   1.000
_cell.length_b   1.000
_cell.length_c   1.000
_cell.angle_alpha   90.00
_cell.angle_beta   90.00
_cell.angle_gamma   90.00
#
_symmetry.space_group_name_H-M   'P 1'
#
loop_
_entity.id
_entity.type
_entity.pdbx_description
1 polymer ?
#
loop_
_entity_poly.entity_id
_entity_poly.type
_entity_poly.pdbx_seq_one_letter_code
_entity_poly.pdbx_strand_id
1 'polypeptide(L)'
;MLVPCLSKISIHLGKTNPMMWDLLVHHTLLKTHSQYSKVRYTALSAIHQYFLLNREDFLLFLPRIVPRVAELLQDSSSSVETLTKEVIKVIEKLSGEPISQYLH
;
A
#
# COMPACT_ATOMS: atom_id res chain seq x y z
N MET A 1 1.92 -6.94 15.60
CA MET A 1 0.72 -6.32 16.21
C MET A 1 0.30 -5.00 15.55
N LEU A 2 1.19 -4.19 14.95
CA LEU A 2 0.82 -2.89 14.38
C LEU A 2 -0.08 -2.96 13.11
N VAL A 3 0.28 -3.83 12.16
CA VAL A 3 -0.41 -3.93 10.85
C VAL A 3 -1.91 -4.25 10.98
N PRO A 4 -2.35 -5.24 11.80
CA PRO A 4 -3.77 -5.49 12.01
C PRO A 4 -4.54 -4.30 12.60
N CYS A 5 -3.92 -3.52 13.48
CA CYS A 5 -4.56 -2.34 14.08
C CYS A 5 -4.78 -1.24 13.04
N LEU A 6 -3.72 -0.91 12.28
CA LEU A 6 -3.81 0.07 11.19
C LEU A 6 -4.87 -0.32 10.16
N SER A 7 -4.98 -1.61 9.88
CA SER A 7 -5.95 -2.16 8.95
C SER A 7 -7.40 -1.94 9.41
N LYS A 8 -7.71 -2.22 10.68
CA LYS A 8 -9.04 -1.96 11.26
C LYS A 8 -9.38 -0.47 11.26
N ILE A 9 -8.39 0.40 11.55
CA ILE A 9 -8.57 1.85 11.47
C ILE A 9 -8.87 2.27 10.04
N SER A 10 -8.14 1.75 9.05
CA SER A 10 -8.36 2.03 7.63
C SER A 10 -9.80 1.72 7.19
N ILE A 11 -10.33 0.54 7.52
CA ILE A 11 -11.72 0.15 7.23
C ILE A 11 -12.73 1.11 7.86
N HIS A 12 -12.50 1.51 9.10
CA HIS A 12 -13.40 2.43 9.79
C HIS A 12 -13.38 3.82 9.14
N LEU A 13 -12.19 4.38 8.93
CA LEU A 13 -12.02 5.73 8.38
C LEU A 13 -12.53 5.84 6.94
N GLY A 14 -12.38 4.79 6.12
CA GLY A 14 -12.94 4.77 4.76
C GLY A 14 -14.46 4.97 4.72
N LYS A 15 -15.16 4.63 5.81
CA LYS A 15 -16.62 4.80 5.93
C LYS A 15 -17.04 6.07 6.65
N THR A 16 -16.22 6.56 7.58
CA THR A 16 -16.63 7.63 8.52
C THR A 16 -15.90 8.95 8.33
N ASN A 17 -14.67 8.93 7.81
CA ASN A 17 -13.85 10.12 7.69
C ASN A 17 -12.80 10.01 6.57
N PRO A 18 -13.16 10.35 5.32
CA PRO A 18 -12.26 10.29 4.17
C PRO A 18 -10.98 11.11 4.33
N MET A 19 -11.04 12.26 5.01
CA MET A 19 -9.85 13.10 5.26
C MET A 19 -8.83 12.39 6.15
N MET A 20 -9.29 11.76 7.24
CA MET A 20 -8.40 10.98 8.10
C MET A 20 -7.89 9.71 7.39
N TRP A 21 -8.71 9.12 6.51
CA TRP A 21 -8.28 7.99 5.71
C TRP A 21 -7.14 8.37 4.78
N ASP A 22 -7.25 9.52 4.11
CA ASP A 22 -6.21 10.09 3.27
C ASP A 22 -4.89 10.32 4.04
N LEU A 23 -4.98 10.92 5.23
CA LEU A 23 -3.83 11.13 6.11
C LEU A 23 -3.18 9.82 6.54
N LEU A 24 -3.97 8.79 6.86
CA LEU A 24 -3.45 7.46 7.21
C LEU A 24 -2.65 6.87 6.05
N VAL A 25 -3.18 6.94 4.82
CA VAL A 25 -2.50 6.44 3.62
C VAL A 25 -1.22 7.24 3.36
N HIS A 26 -1.29 8.57 3.41
CA HIS A 26 -0.13 9.45 3.22
C HIS A 26 1.00 9.13 4.20
N HIS A 27 0.72 9.07 5.51
CA HIS A 27 1.73 8.77 6.50
C HIS A 27 2.28 7.34 6.38
N THR A 28 1.44 6.37 5.98
CA THR A 28 1.91 5.00 5.72
C THR A 28 2.89 4.99 4.54
N LEU A 29 2.57 5.69 3.45
CA LEU A 29 3.45 5.82 2.28
C LEU A 29 4.78 6.49 2.65
N LEU A 30 4.79 7.56 3.44
CA LEU A 30 6.04 8.19 3.89
C LEU A 30 6.98 7.20 4.60
N LYS A 31 6.44 6.24 5.37
CA LYS A 31 7.26 5.22 6.05
C LYS A 31 7.92 4.22 5.10
N THR A 32 7.43 4.09 3.88
CA THR A 32 8.07 3.25 2.85
C THR A 32 9.38 3.84 2.30
N HIS A 33 9.70 5.10 2.62
CA HIS A 33 11.00 5.74 2.32
C HIS A 33 12.04 5.62 3.45
N SER A 34 11.73 4.89 4.53
CA SER A 34 12.64 4.77 5.66
C SER A 34 13.98 4.13 5.25
N GLN A 35 15.09 4.60 5.82
CA GLN A 35 16.40 3.95 5.68
C GLN A 35 16.40 2.50 6.21
N TYR A 36 15.51 2.17 7.16
CA TYR A 36 15.42 0.85 7.75
C TYR A 36 14.46 -0.05 6.96
N SER A 37 14.99 -1.13 6.39
CA SER A 37 14.20 -2.11 5.61
C SER A 37 13.01 -2.68 6.38
N LYS A 38 13.17 -2.94 7.69
CA LYS A 38 12.06 -3.40 8.56
C LYS A 38 10.89 -2.42 8.61
N VAL A 39 11.17 -1.11 8.60
CA VAL A 39 10.13 -0.07 8.61
C VAL A 39 9.44 -0.02 7.25
N ARG A 40 10.21 -0.07 6.15
CA ARG A 40 9.64 -0.13 4.79
C ARG A 40 8.75 -1.35 4.61
N TYR A 41 9.24 -2.52 5.02
CA TYR A 41 8.49 -3.78 4.98
C TYR A 41 7.18 -3.70 5.77
N THR A 42 7.23 -3.12 6.98
CA THR A 42 6.03 -2.99 7.83
C THR A 42 5.02 -2.02 7.24
N ALA A 43 5.48 -0.90 6.67
CA ALA A 43 4.62 0.06 5.98
C ALA A 43 3.97 -0.55 4.73
N LEU A 44 4.76 -1.25 3.91
CA LEU A 44 4.25 -1.97 2.73
C LEU A 44 3.28 -3.09 3.13
N SER A 45 3.54 -3.80 4.24
CA SER A 45 2.61 -4.79 4.79
C SER A 45 1.28 -4.17 5.20
N ALA A 46 1.28 -2.94 5.72
CA ALA A 46 0.05 -2.22 6.02
C ALA A 46 -0.71 -1.85 4.73
N ILE A 47 -0.01 -1.33 3.71
CA ILE A 47 -0.61 -1.04 2.39
C ILE A 47 -1.23 -2.30 1.79
N HIS A 48 -0.52 -3.43 1.83
CA HIS A 48 -1.03 -4.71 1.36
C HIS A 48 -2.33 -5.08 2.07
N GLN A 49 -2.37 -4.98 3.41
CA GLN A 49 -3.59 -5.28 4.16
C GLN A 49 -4.72 -4.29 3.89
N TYR A 50 -4.41 -3.02 3.61
CA TYR A 50 -5.44 -2.05 3.21
C TYR A 50 -6.12 -2.46 1.90
N PHE A 51 -5.37 -2.93 0.89
CA PHE A 51 -5.96 -3.48 -0.34
C PHE A 51 -6.81 -4.72 -0.06
N LEU A 52 -6.31 -5.65 0.75
CA LEU A 52 -7.04 -6.89 1.04
C LEU A 52 -8.36 -6.66 1.77
N LEU A 53 -8.45 -5.61 2.59
CA LEU A 53 -9.59 -5.39 3.48
C LEU A 53 -10.56 -4.32 2.99
N ASN A 54 -10.05 -3.24 2.40
CA ASN A 54 -10.89 -2.19 1.79
C ASN A 54 -11.21 -2.48 0.32
N ARG A 55 -10.49 -3.43 -0.30
CA ARG A 55 -10.79 -3.95 -1.63
C ARG A 55 -10.85 -2.83 -2.68
N GLU A 56 -11.92 -2.78 -3.47
CA GLU A 56 -12.08 -1.85 -4.58
C GLU A 56 -12.09 -0.38 -4.10
N ASP A 57 -12.56 -0.11 -2.87
CA ASP A 57 -12.55 1.24 -2.29
C ASP A 57 -11.11 1.78 -2.14
N PHE A 58 -10.10 0.91 -2.00
CA PHE A 58 -8.71 1.35 -1.89
C PHE A 58 -8.07 1.72 -3.23
N LEU A 59 -8.71 1.41 -4.36
CA LEU A 59 -8.18 1.71 -5.69
C LEU A 59 -8.09 3.22 -5.97
N LEU A 60 -8.87 4.04 -5.26
CA LEU A 60 -8.79 5.51 -5.37
C LEU A 60 -7.40 6.06 -4.98
N PHE A 61 -6.60 5.30 -4.24
CA PHE A 61 -5.24 5.68 -3.83
C PHE A 61 -4.16 5.26 -4.84
N LEU A 62 -4.50 4.55 -5.92
CA LEU A 62 -3.53 4.06 -6.92
C LEU A 62 -2.58 5.14 -7.45
N PRO A 63 -3.03 6.37 -7.80
CA PRO A 63 -2.12 7.39 -8.31
C PRO A 63 -0.94 7.71 -7.37
N ARG A 64 -1.11 7.52 -6.05
CA ARG A 64 -0.05 7.72 -5.05
C ARG A 64 0.73 6.45 -4.74
N ILE A 65 0.10 5.29 -4.85
CA ILE A 65 0.70 4.00 -4.49
C ILE A 65 1.57 3.46 -5.63
N VAL A 66 1.12 3.60 -6.88
CA VAL A 66 1.80 3.06 -8.07
C VAL A 66 3.26 3.51 -8.17
N PRO A 67 3.59 4.83 -8.09
CA PRO A 67 4.99 5.26 -8.16
C PRO A 67 5.84 4.63 -7.06
N ARG A 68 5.29 4.52 -5.85
CA ARG A 68 6.00 3.95 -4.71
C ARG A 68 6.28 2.46 -4.88
N VAL A 69 5.31 1.71 -5.38
CA VAL A 69 5.45 0.28 -5.65
C VAL A 69 6.45 0.05 -6.78
N ALA A 70 6.46 0.89 -7.82
CA ALA A 70 7.47 0.83 -8.88
C ALA A 70 8.90 1.08 -8.35
N GLU A 71 9.08 2.03 -7.43
CA GLU A 71 10.37 2.24 -6.76
C GLU A 71 10.78 1.05 -5.88
N LEU A 72 9.84 0.49 -5.09
CA LEU A 72 10.10 -0.62 -4.17
C LEU A 72 10.32 -1.97 -4.87
N LEU A 73 10.04 -2.09 -6.17
CA LEU A 73 10.42 -3.25 -6.97
C LEU A 73 11.95 -3.36 -7.12
N GLN A 74 12.67 -2.26 -6.93
CA GLN A 74 14.14 -2.21 -6.99
C GLN A 74 14.75 -2.00 -5.59
N ASP A 75 14.02 -2.39 -4.52
CA ASP A 75 14.50 -2.24 -3.14
C ASP A 75 15.70 -3.16 -2.87
N SER A 76 16.70 -2.67 -2.12
CA SER A 76 17.89 -3.43 -1.77
C SER A 76 17.61 -4.63 -0.85
N SER A 77 16.46 -4.65 -0.17
CA SER A 77 16.01 -5.78 0.64
C SER A 77 15.11 -6.71 -0.15
N SER A 78 15.55 -7.95 -0.36
CA SER A 78 14.78 -8.99 -1.04
C SER A 78 13.40 -9.25 -0.43
N SER A 79 13.25 -9.12 0.89
CA SER A 79 11.95 -9.27 1.57
C SER A 79 10.98 -8.15 1.20
N VAL A 80 11.48 -6.92 1.05
CA VAL A 80 10.66 -5.77 0.63
C VAL A 80 10.26 -5.95 -0.84
N GLU A 81 11.22 -6.25 -1.71
CA GLU A 81 10.97 -6.51 -3.14
C GLU A 81 9.93 -7.62 -3.35
N THR A 82 10.07 -8.74 -2.63
CA THR A 82 9.13 -9.87 -2.71
C THR A 82 7.73 -9.44 -2.29
N LEU A 83 7.60 -8.72 -1.17
CA LEU A 83 6.30 -8.21 -0.73
C LEU A 83 5.72 -7.22 -1.74
N THR A 84 6.54 -6.37 -2.37
CA THR A 84 6.10 -5.44 -3.42
C THR A 84 5.44 -6.18 -4.58
N LYS A 85 6.05 -7.28 -5.04
CA LYS A 85 5.48 -8.14 -6.10
C LYS A 85 4.12 -8.71 -5.70
N GLU A 86 3.95 -9.11 -4.43
CA GLU A 86 2.65 -9.58 -3.94
C GLU A 86 1.60 -8.45 -3.89
N VAL A 87 1.97 -7.24 -3.47
CA VAL A 87 1.06 -6.08 -3.51
C VAL A 87 0.61 -5.77 -4.94
N ILE A 88 1.52 -5.81 -5.91
CA ILE A 88 1.17 -5.60 -7.32
C ILE A 88 0.14 -6.63 -7.79
N LYS A 89 0.37 -7.92 -7.52
CA LYS A 89 -0.60 -8.97 -7.90
C LYS A 89 -1.98 -8.72 -7.31
N VAL A 90 -2.05 -8.25 -6.07
CA VAL A 90 -3.33 -7.89 -5.43
C VAL A 90 -3.97 -6.69 -6.10
N ILE A 91 -3.19 -5.65 -6.42
CA ILE A 91 -3.68 -4.48 -7.15
C ILE A 91 -4.26 -4.90 -8.50
N GLU A 92 -3.50 -5.63 -9.32
CA GLU A 92 -3.91 -6.07 -10.66
C GLU A 92 -5.16 -6.97 -10.61
N LYS A 93 -5.25 -7.82 -9.59
CA LYS A 93 -6.44 -8.64 -9.36
C LYS A 93 -7.68 -7.82 -9.02
N LEU A 94 -7.52 -6.73 -8.27
CA LEU A 94 -8.63 -5.84 -7.88
C LEU A 94 -9.02 -4.87 -8.99
N SER A 95 -8.04 -4.31 -9.73
CA SER A 95 -8.28 -3.39 -10.84
C SER A 95 -8.77 -4.10 -12.11
N GLY A 96 -8.39 -5.37 -12.30
CA GLY A 96 -8.66 -6.12 -13.52
C GLY A 96 -7.72 -5.79 -14.68
N GLU A 97 -6.68 -4.99 -14.43
CA GLU A 97 -5.74 -4.52 -15.45
C GLU A 97 -4.31 -4.46 -14.89
N PRO A 98 -3.28 -4.60 -15.76
CA PRO A 98 -1.90 -4.59 -15.31
C PRO A 98 -1.50 -3.20 -14.81
N ILE A 99 -0.69 -3.16 -13.75
CA ILE A 99 -0.27 -1.90 -13.12
C ILE A 99 0.57 -1.02 -14.06
N SER A 100 1.15 -1.61 -15.11
CA SER A 100 1.91 -0.89 -16.13
C SER A 100 1.12 0.19 -16.86
N GLN A 101 -0.21 0.10 -16.89
CA GLN A 101 -1.08 1.15 -17.45
C GLN A 101 -1.09 2.44 -16.62
N TYR A 102 -0.56 2.40 -15.40
CA TYR A 102 -0.46 3.57 -14.53
C TYR A 102 0.95 4.19 -14.53
N LEU A 103 1.90 3.62 -15.29
CA LEU A 103 3.31 4.02 -15.33
C LEU A 103 3.66 4.90 -16.56
N HIS A 104 2.68 5.64 -17.08
CA HIS A 104 2.83 6.51 -18.26
C HIS A 104 3.51 7.85 -17.94
#